data_AF-C0HLP1-F1
#
_entry.id   AF-C0HLP1-F1
#
_cell.length_a   1.000
_cell.length_b   1.000
_cell.length_c   1.000
_cell.angle_alpha   90.00
_cell.angle_beta   90.00
_cell.angle_gamma   90.00
#
_symmetry.space_group_name_H-M   'P 1'
#
loop_
_entity.id
_entity.type
_entity.pdbx_description
1 polymer ?
#
loop_
_entity_poly.entity_id
_entity_poly.type
_entity_poly.pdbx_seq_one_letter_code
_entity_poly.pdbx_strand_id
1 'polypeptide(L)' 'GLPCGESCVYIPCISTVLGCSCSNKVCYRD' A
#
# COMPACT_ATOMS: atom_id res chain seq x y z
N GLY A 1 1.78 2.10 -10.30
CA GLY A 1 1.60 0.75 -9.74
C GLY A 1 2.92 0.10 -9.33
N LEU A 2 3.76 0.79 -8.55
CA LEU A 2 4.95 0.23 -7.91
C LEU A 2 4.57 -0.30 -6.52
N PRO A 3 4.96 -1.52 -6.12
CA PRO A 3 4.72 -2.00 -4.77
C PRO A 3 5.50 -1.14 -3.75
N CYS A 4 4.81 -0.68 -2.71
CA CYS A 4 5.42 0.11 -1.62
C CYS A 4 6.15 -0.74 -0.58
N GLY A 5 6.17 -2.07 -0.77
CA GLY A 5 6.76 -3.01 0.20
C GLY A 5 5.90 -3.25 1.44
N GLU A 6 4.65 -2.78 1.44
CA GLU A 6 3.70 -2.97 2.54
C GLU A 6 2.56 -3.88 2.13
N SER A 7 1.98 -4.56 3.12
CA SER A 7 0.74 -5.33 2.96
C SER A 7 -0.39 -4.63 3.70
N CYS A 8 -1.60 -4.77 3.17
CA CYS A 8 -2.79 -4.14 3.71
C CYS A 8 -3.85 -5.15 4.15
N VAL A 9 -3.42 -6.30 4.66
CA VAL A 9 -4.31 -7.40 5.10
C VAL A 9 -4.89 -7.15 6.49
N TYR A 10 -4.04 -6.73 7.43
CA TYR A 10 -4.42 -6.53 8.84
C TYR A 10 -4.25 -5.10 9.31
N ILE A 11 -3.42 -4.32 8.61
CA ILE A 11 -3.14 -2.92 8.91
C ILE A 11 -3.32 -2.11 7.61
N PRO A 12 -3.71 -0.84 7.68
CA PRO A 12 -3.67 0.02 6.50
C PRO A 12 -2.21 0.27 6.07
N CYS A 13 -2.02 0.65 4.82
CA CYS A 13 -0.71 1.10 4.34
C CYS A 13 -0.25 2.32 5.16
N ILE A 14 0.88 2.23 5.84
CA ILE A 14 1.50 3.34 6.58
C ILE A 14 1.93 4.41 5.58
N SER A 15 2.47 4.00 4.43
CA SER A 15 2.84 4.91 3.34
C SER A 15 1.65 5.46 2.56
N THR A 16 0.41 5.38 3.07
CA THR A 16 -0.73 6.12 2.49
C THR A 16 -0.42 7.61 2.42
N VAL A 17 0.31 8.15 3.41
CA VAL A 17 0.80 9.54 3.42
C VAL A 17 1.78 9.86 2.28
N LEU A 18 2.40 8.83 1.68
CA LEU A 18 3.31 8.94 0.53
C LEU A 18 2.59 8.66 -0.81
N GLY A 19 1.27 8.49 -0.79
CA GLY A 19 0.45 8.19 -1.96
C GLY A 19 0.31 6.70 -2.27
N CYS A 20 0.71 5.79 -1.37
CA CYS A 20 0.44 4.37 -1.53
C CYS A 20 -1.04 4.04 -1.27
N SER A 21 -1.58 3.11 -2.03
CA SER A 21 -2.96 2.65 -1.96
C SER A 21 -3.02 1.12 -1.87
N CYS A 22 -3.94 0.59 -1.08
CA CYS A 22 -4.12 -0.86 -0.96
C CYS A 22 -4.81 -1.42 -2.22
N SER A 23 -4.16 -2.37 -2.89
CA SER A 23 -4.76 -3.14 -3.99
C SER A 23 -4.34 -4.61 -3.90
N ASN A 24 -5.28 -5.53 -4.02
CA ASN A 24 -5.01 -6.98 -3.91
C ASN A 24 -4.15 -7.36 -2.68
N LYS A 25 -4.48 -6.80 -1.50
CA LYS A 25 -3.78 -7.04 -0.22
C LYS A 25 -2.35 -6.51 -0.13
N VAL A 26 -1.84 -5.84 -1.15
CA VAL A 26 -0.51 -5.22 -1.19
C VAL A 26 -0.68 -3.72 -1.43
N CYS A 27 0.17 -2.91 -0.82
CA CYS A 27 0.16 -1.47 -1.01
C CYS A 27 0.95 -1.11 -2.27
N TYR A 28 0.32 -0.40 -3.20
CA TYR A 28 0.91 0.08 -4.45
C TYR A 28 0.81 1.60 -4.53
N ARG A 29 1.86 2.25 -4.99
CA ARG A 29 1.81 3.66 -5.42
C ARG A 29 1.59 3.71 -6.92
N ASP A 30 0.84 4.71 -7.39
CA ASP A 30 0.80 5.01 -8.82
C ASP A 30 2.21 5.24 -9.39
#